data_AF-A0A522QZ06-F1
#
_entry.id   AF-A0A522QZ06-F1
#
_cell.length_a   1.000
_cell.length_b   1.000
_cell.length_c   1.000
_cell.angle_alpha   90.00
_cell.angle_beta   90.00
_cell.angle_gamma   90.00
#
_symmetry.space_group_name_H-M   'P 1'
#
loop_
_entity.id
_entity.type
_entity.pdbx_description
1 polymer ?
#
loop_
_entity_poly.entity_id
_entity_poly.type
_entity_poly.pdbx_seq_one_letter_code
_entity_poly.pdbx_strand_id
1 'polypeptide(L)' 'MYLLTVQTPCTNLAFANAIGLTSRNNILYRDFDFVTFHQQRCKVLKIVPVDELKMKQDETKRKSTTSAPASSG' A
#
# COMPACT_ATOMS: atom_id res chain seq x y z
N MET A 1 -3.91 -8.57 6.17
CA MET A 1 -3.07 -7.57 5.44
C MET A 1 -3.06 -6.20 6.12
N TYR A 2 -2.05 -5.36 5.85
CA TYR A 2 -2.01 -3.95 6.27
C TYR A 2 -1.73 -3.01 5.08
N LEU A 3 -2.31 -1.81 5.12
CA LEU A 3 -1.98 -0.69 4.24
C LEU A 3 -1.11 0.30 5.00
N LEU A 4 0.03 0.67 4.39
CA LEU A 4 1.00 1.58 4.98
C LEU A 4 0.99 2.91 4.22
N THR A 5 1.03 4.02 4.96
CA THR A 5 1.36 5.34 4.42
C THR A 5 2.76 5.69 4.87
N VAL A 6 3.62 6.16 3.96
CA VAL A 6 4.99 6.58 4.27
C VAL A 6 5.15 8.08 4.15
N GLN A 7 6.15 8.63 4.84
CA GLN A 7 6.51 10.04 4.75
C GLN A 7 7.14 10.34 3.39
N THR A 8 6.66 11.41 2.74
CA THR A 8 7.24 11.93 1.50
C THR A 8 8.30 13.02 1.80
N PRO A 9 9.32 13.18 0.94
CA PRO A 9 9.60 12.38 -0.26
C PRO A 9 10.19 11.01 0.08
N CYS A 10 9.67 9.98 -0.59
CA CYS A 10 10.22 8.63 -0.60
C CYS A 10 10.47 8.25 -2.06
N THR A 11 11.55 8.79 -2.62
CA THR A 11 11.78 8.88 -4.06
C THR A 11 11.87 7.51 -4.71
N ASN A 12 11.16 7.31 -5.82
CA ASN A 12 11.13 6.06 -6.58
C ASN A 12 10.53 4.84 -5.87
N LEU A 13 9.88 5.00 -4.70
CA LEU A 13 9.21 3.88 -4.02
C LEU A 13 8.15 3.22 -4.91
N ALA A 14 7.40 4.00 -5.69
CA ALA A 14 6.38 3.50 -6.61
C ALA A 14 6.95 2.63 -7.75
N PHE A 15 8.25 2.74 -8.02
CA PHE A 15 8.96 1.97 -9.05
C PHE A 15 9.87 0.90 -8.45
N ALA A 16 9.89 0.75 -7.13
CA ALA A 16 10.68 -0.26 -6.46
C ALA A 16 10.05 -1.64 -6.68
N ASN A 17 10.84 -2.57 -7.22
CA ASN A 17 10.39 -3.95 -7.45
C ASN A 17 10.27 -4.77 -6.16
N ALA A 18 10.97 -4.34 -5.12
CA ALA A 18 10.92 -4.96 -3.81
C ALA A 18 11.05 -3.89 -2.72
N ILE A 19 10.29 -4.08 -1.65
CA ILE A 19 10.38 -3.28 -0.44
C ILE A 19 10.64 -4.22 0.75
N GLY A 20 11.51 -3.79 1.64
CA GLY A 20 11.67 -4.34 2.96
C GLY A 20 10.85 -3.55 3.98
N LEU A 21 10.62 -4.18 5.13
CA LEU A 21 9.92 -3.58 6.24
C LEU A 21 10.67 -3.90 7.52
N THR A 22 11.12 -2.88 8.24
CA THR A 22 11.60 -3.13 9.60
C THR A 22 10.39 -3.46 10.46
N SER A 23 10.48 -4.53 11.24
CA SER A 23 9.45 -4.91 12.20
C SER A 23 10.10 -5.65 13.36
N ARG A 24 9.40 -5.71 14.50
CA ARG A 24 9.85 -6.47 15.67
C ARG A 24 8.76 -7.47 16.05
N ASN A 25 9.10 -8.74 16.15
CA ASN A 25 8.17 -9.82 16.51
C ASN A 25 6.91 -9.85 15.63
N ASN A 26 7.04 -9.54 14.33
CA ASN A 26 5.91 -9.41 13.39
C ASN A 26 4.89 -8.31 13.74
N ILE A 27 5.27 -7.37 14.62
CA ILE A 27 4.48 -6.20 14.97
C ILE A 27 5.11 -4.97 14.34
N LEU A 28 4.26 -4.11 13.79
CA LEU A 28 4.64 -2.84 13.19
C LEU A 28 4.28 -1.68 14.10
N TYR A 29 5.25 -0.80 14.31
CA TYR A 29 5.12 0.39 15.12
C TYR A 29 5.39 1.62 14.27
N ARG A 30 4.35 2.43 14.07
CA ARG A 30 4.37 3.64 13.22
C ARG A 30 5.63 4.50 13.38
N ASP A 31 6.04 4.77 14.62
CA ASP A 31 7.14 5.71 14.87
C ASP A 31 8.54 5.07 14.89
N PHE A 32 8.62 3.73 14.93
CA PHE A 32 9.89 3.00 15.06
C PHE A 32 10.22 2.15 13.84
N ASP A 33 9.25 1.93 12.95
CA ASP A 33 9.40 1.12 11.76
C ASP A 33 9.43 1.93 10.46
N PHE A 34 10.11 1.34 9.47
CA PHE A 34 10.45 1.97 8.21
C PHE A 34 10.21 1.00 7.05
N VAL A 35 9.75 1.56 5.94
CA VAL A 35 9.86 0.91 4.64
C VAL A 35 11.28 1.11 4.12
N THR A 36 11.92 0.05 3.65
CA THR A 36 13.29 0.08 3.14
C THR A 36 13.33 -0.39 1.70
N PHE A 37 14.11 0.26 0.84
CA PHE A 37 14.27 -0.11 -0.57
C PHE A 37 15.46 0.65 -1.14
N HIS A 38 16.21 0.07 -2.08
CA HIS A 38 17.37 0.74 -2.72
C HIS A 38 18.28 1.53 -1.73
N GLN A 39 18.56 0.96 -0.55
CA GLN A 39 19.36 1.57 0.54
C GLN A 39 18.73 2.83 1.18
N GLN A 40 17.49 3.16 0.84
CA GLN A 40 16.69 4.22 1.44
C GLN A 40 15.81 3.67 2.56
N ARG A 41 15.43 4.57 3.48
CA ARG A 41 14.50 4.28 4.58
C ARG A 41 13.45 5.38 4.65
N CYS A 42 12.18 4.98 4.57
CA CYS A 42 11.05 5.90 4.64
C CYS A 42 10.22 5.61 5.89
N LYS A 43 9.97 6.67 6.67
CA LYS A 43 9.20 6.57 7.91
C LYS A 43 7.75 6.19 7.63
N VAL A 44 7.20 5.27 8.42
CA VAL A 44 5.77 4.94 8.37
C VAL A 44 4.97 6.03 9.09
N LEU A 45 3.96 6.59 8.42
CA LEU A 45 3.05 7.61 8.96
C LEU A 45 1.71 7.03 9.43
N LYS A 46 1.24 5.95 8.80
CA LYS A 46 -0.04 5.33 9.13
C LYS A 46 0.00 3.84 8.84
N ILE A 47 -0.60 3.06 9.73
CA ILE A 47 -0.81 1.62 9.59
C ILE A 47 -2.30 1.39 9.68
N VAL A 48 -2.91 0.83 8.63
CA VAL A 48 -4.34 0.57 8.58
C VAL A 48 -4.56 -0.92 8.30
N PRO A 49 -5.32 -1.65 9.12
CA PRO A 49 -5.68 -3.03 8.81
C PRO A 49 -6.58 -3.07 7.57
N VAL A 50 -6.32 -4.02 6.68
CA VAL A 50 -7.14 -4.23 5.48
C VAL A 50 -8.20 -5.28 5.78
N ASP A 51 -9.45 -4.93 5.51
CA ASP A 51 -10.57 -5.88 5.46
C ASP A 51 -10.57 -6.56 4.08
N GLU A 52 -10.08 -7.80 4.04
CA GLU A 52 -9.90 -8.55 2.79
C GLU A 52 -11.22 -8.90 2.10
N LEU A 53 -12.30 -9.11 2.87
CA LEU A 53 -13.61 -9.41 2.30
C LEU A 53 -14.15 -8.19 1.56
N LYS A 54 -14.08 -7.01 2.19
CA LYS A 54 -14.47 -5.76 1.54
C LYS A 54 -13.60 -5.46 0.33
N MET A 55 -12.28 -5.65 0.44
CA MET A 55 -11.35 -5.43 -0.68
C MET A 55 -11.71 -6.28 -1.90
N LYS A 56 -12.01 -7.57 -1.71
CA LYS A 56 -12.42 -8.47 -2.81
C LYS A 56 -13.76 -8.08 -3.43
N GLN A 57 -14.73 -7.67 -2.60
CA GLN A 57 -16.02 -7.19 -3.08
C GLN A 57 -15.86 -5.91 -3.91
N ASP A 58 -15.08 -4.95 -3.41
CA ASP A 58 -14.78 -3.70 -4.10
C ASP A 58 -14.03 -3.95 -5.42
N GLU A 59 -13.09 -4.89 -5.46
CA GLU A 59 -12.39 -5.28 -6.67
C GLU A 59 -13.35 -5.87 -7.72
N THR A 60 -14.25 -6.75 -7.30
CA THR A 60 -15.27 -7.35 -8.18
C THR A 60 -16.19 -6.28 -8.74
N LYS A 61 -16.61 -5.32 -7.91
CA LYS A 61 -17.45 -4.19 -8.31
C LYS A 61 -16.73 -3.22 -9.26
N ARG A 62 -15.43 -2.99 -9.07
CA ARG A 62 -14.60 -2.20 -10.00
C ARG A 62 -14.50 -2.90 -11.36
N LYS A 63 -14.22 -4.20 -11.37
CA LYS A 63 -14.14 -5.00 -12.60
C LYS A 63 -15.43 -4.96 -13.41
N SER A 64 -16.60 -5.01 -12.76
CA SER A 64 -17.90 -4.91 -13.45
C SER A 64 -18.22 -3.49 -13.96
N THR A 65 -17.63 -2.45 -13.37
CA THR A 65 -17.91 -1.05 -13.75
C THR A 65 -16.98 -0.58 -14.88
N THR A 66 -15.72 -1.06 -14.94
CA THR A 66 -14.78 -0.76 -16.02
C THR A 66 -15.13 -1.44 -17.35
N SER A 67 -16.02 -2.44 -17.36
CA SER A 67 -16.54 -3.07 -18.59
C SER A 67 -17.75 -2.38 -19.21
N ALA A 68 -18.22 -1.24 -18.67
CA ALA A 68 -19.19 -0.42 -19.39
C ALA A 68 -18.45 0.40 -20.48
N PRO A 69 -18.77 0.21 -21.77
CA PRO A 69 -18.06 0.91 -22.84
C PRO A 69 -18.35 2.40 -22.73
N ALA A 70 -17.31 3.22 -22.90
CA ALA A 70 -17.49 4.61 -23.28
C ALA A 70 -18.20 4.65 -24.64
N SER A 71 -19.51 4.88 -24.63
CA SER A 71 -20.30 5.29 -25.79
C SER A 71 -21.16 6.47 -25.37
N SER A 72 -20.75 7.67 -25.83
CA SER A 72 -21.54 8.92 -25.94
C SER A 72 -20.53 10.02 -26.33
N GLY A 73 -20.60 10.69 -27.47
CA GLY A 73 -21.49 10.65 -28.63
C GLY A 73 -20.88 11.50 -29.74
#